data_AF-A0A7X7KY68-F1
#
_entry.id   AF-A0A7X7KY68-F1
#
_cell.length_a   1.000
_cell.length_b   1.000
_cell.length_c   1.000
_cell.angle_alpha   90.00
_cell.angle_beta   90.00
_cell.angle_gamma   90.00
#
_symmetry.space_group_name_H-M   'P 1'
#
loop_
_entity.id
_entity.type
_entity.pdbx_description
1 polymer ?
#
loop_
_entity_poly.entity_id
_entity_poly.type
_entity_poly.pdbx_seq_one_letter_code
_entity_poly.pdbx_strand_id
1 'polypeptide(L)'
;RLEHSANPWDYPDAVREAILAPVRAAAVEPPVVCSEPRVDAVCLNSPRGLVIPLANYTLHPLTNVHFSVRADRDVARVESIRQGRLHFRRAGGRLAFSLPLESTDYIKLYYDTGFQIRIARRGNDAPFAGSAQPARKSAISRW
;
A
#
# COMPACT_ATOMS: atom_id res chain seq x y z
N ARG A 1 -32.14 25.30 10.64
CA ARG A 1 -31.60 24.01 10.14
C ARG A 1 -30.88 24.35 8.84
N LEU A 2 -29.55 24.24 8.79
CA LEU A 2 -28.81 24.49 7.54
C LEU A 2 -29.24 23.40 6.56
N GLU A 3 -29.83 23.79 5.43
CA GLU A 3 -30.10 22.86 4.34
C GLU A 3 -28.77 22.32 3.85
N HIS A 4 -28.65 20.99 3.80
CA HIS A 4 -27.43 20.36 3.31
C HIS A 4 -27.23 20.80 1.86
N SER A 5 -26.06 21.41 1.59
CA SER A 5 -25.52 21.54 0.24
C SER A 5 -25.77 20.23 -0.54
N ALA A 6 -26.04 20.33 -1.83
CA ALA A 6 -26.03 19.21 -2.78
C ALA A 6 -24.60 18.64 -2.89
N ASN A 7 -24.12 18.10 -1.78
CA ASN A 7 -22.84 17.46 -1.63
C ASN A 7 -22.84 16.17 -2.48
N PRO A 8 -21.67 15.68 -2.92
CA PRO A 8 -21.53 14.61 -3.92
C PRO A 8 -22.09 13.22 -3.52
N TRP A 9 -22.82 13.12 -2.42
CA TRP A 9 -23.33 11.87 -1.85
C TRP A 9 -24.47 11.26 -2.66
N ASP A 10 -25.31 12.09 -3.29
CA ASP A 10 -26.40 11.66 -4.18
C ASP A 10 -26.11 12.04 -5.64
N TYR A 11 -24.84 11.96 -6.04
CA TYR A 11 -24.49 12.22 -7.43
C TYR A 11 -25.14 11.17 -8.35
N PRO A 12 -25.98 11.56 -9.34
CA PRO A 12 -26.77 10.60 -10.10
C PRO A 12 -25.90 9.61 -10.87
N ASP A 13 -26.15 8.33 -10.65
CA ASP A 13 -25.38 7.25 -11.29
C ASP A 13 -25.37 7.41 -12.81
N ALA A 14 -26.52 7.63 -13.44
CA ALA A 14 -26.62 7.79 -14.89
C ALA A 14 -25.71 8.90 -15.46
N VAL A 15 -25.51 10.01 -14.73
CA VAL A 15 -24.63 11.10 -15.16
C VAL A 15 -23.16 10.68 -15.04
N ARG A 16 -22.78 10.01 -13.94
CA ARG A 16 -21.44 9.43 -13.78
C ARG A 16 -21.13 8.44 -14.89
N GLU A 17 -22.07 7.54 -15.19
CA GLU A 17 -21.90 6.54 -16.24
C GLU A 17 -21.72 7.18 -17.62
N ALA A 18 -22.46 8.27 -17.91
CA ALA A 18 -22.31 9.03 -19.15
C ALA A 18 -20.93 9.71 -19.24
N ILE A 19 -20.44 10.32 -18.16
CA ILE A 19 -19.12 10.95 -18.12
C ILE A 19 -18.00 9.90 -18.32
N LEU A 20 -18.15 8.71 -17.72
CA LEU A 20 -17.16 7.64 -17.81
C LEU A 20 -17.27 6.80 -19.10
N ALA A 21 -18.29 7.00 -19.92
CA ALA A 21 -18.52 6.20 -21.13
C ALA A 21 -17.29 6.17 -22.07
N PRO A 22 -16.59 7.28 -22.38
CA PRO A 22 -15.40 7.25 -23.22
C PRO A 22 -14.25 6.43 -22.61
N VAL A 23 -14.04 6.56 -21.29
CA VAL A 23 -12.99 5.85 -20.55
C VAL A 23 -13.22 4.34 -20.61
N ARG A 24 -14.49 3.91 -20.51
CA ARG A 24 -14.89 2.50 -20.61
C ARG A 24 -14.81 1.96 -22.03
N ALA A 25 -15.24 2.74 -23.01
CA ALA A 25 -15.14 2.37 -24.42
C ALA A 25 -13.67 2.17 -24.83
N ALA A 26 -12.76 2.95 -24.26
CA ALA A 26 -11.32 2.80 -24.43
C ALA A 26 -10.68 1.69 -23.56
N ALA A 27 -11.48 0.95 -22.77
CA ALA A 27 -11.02 -0.10 -21.87
C ALA A 27 -9.85 0.33 -20.96
N VAL A 28 -9.87 1.59 -20.49
CA VAL A 28 -8.82 2.12 -19.61
C VAL A 28 -8.84 1.38 -18.28
N GLU A 29 -7.72 0.78 -17.90
CA GLU A 29 -7.54 0.14 -16.60
C GLU A 29 -6.97 1.12 -15.57
N PRO A 30 -7.75 1.55 -14.56
CA PRO A 30 -7.25 2.47 -13.55
C PRO A 30 -6.27 1.77 -12.59
N PRO A 31 -5.32 2.51 -12.01
CA PRO A 31 -4.35 1.96 -11.05
C PRO A 31 -5.02 1.45 -9.77
N VAL A 32 -6.19 1.98 -9.42
CA VAL A 32 -7.04 1.50 -8.33
C VAL A 32 -8.48 1.40 -8.81
N VAL A 33 -9.14 0.31 -8.43
CA VAL A 33 -10.58 0.09 -8.60
C VAL A 33 -11.18 -0.05 -7.20
N CYS A 34 -12.29 0.62 -6.96
CA CYS A 34 -13.08 0.55 -5.73
C CYS A 34 -14.46 -0.02 -6.04
N SER A 35 -15.03 -0.84 -5.16
CA SER A 35 -16.39 -1.38 -5.32
C SER A 35 -17.49 -0.33 -5.09
N GLU A 36 -17.20 0.76 -4.39
CA GLU A 36 -18.13 1.87 -4.17
C GLU A 36 -17.68 3.10 -5.00
N PRO A 37 -18.46 3.52 -6.01
CA PRO A 37 -18.08 4.62 -6.90
C PRO A 37 -17.97 6.00 -6.24
N ARG A 38 -18.60 6.20 -5.08
CA ARG A 38 -18.51 7.45 -4.30
C ARG A 38 -17.39 7.44 -3.26
N VAL A 39 -16.57 6.40 -3.24
CA VAL A 39 -15.31 6.41 -2.47
C VAL A 39 -14.21 6.91 -3.40
N ASP A 40 -13.63 8.06 -3.06
CA ASP A 40 -12.43 8.54 -3.73
C ASP A 40 -11.21 7.75 -3.25
N ALA A 41 -10.37 7.37 -4.21
CA ALA A 41 -9.18 6.56 -4.00
C ALA A 41 -8.16 6.87 -5.10
N VAL A 42 -7.02 7.42 -4.72
CA VAL A 42 -5.96 7.83 -5.67
C VAL A 42 -4.62 7.22 -5.27
N CYS A 43 -3.89 6.63 -6.21
CA CYS A 43 -2.56 6.08 -5.93
C CYS A 43 -1.49 7.18 -5.93
N LEU A 44 -0.84 7.37 -4.78
CA LEU A 44 0.34 8.22 -4.63
C LEU A 44 1.59 7.35 -4.54
N ASN A 45 2.47 7.47 -5.54
CA ASN A 45 3.68 6.65 -5.63
C ASN A 45 4.79 7.14 -4.70
N SER A 46 5.56 6.20 -4.16
CA SER A 46 6.82 6.47 -3.45
C SER A 46 7.85 5.39 -3.73
N PRO A 47 9.15 5.62 -3.47
CA PRO A 47 10.18 4.58 -3.66
C PRO A 47 9.96 3.33 -2.80
N ARG A 48 9.29 3.47 -1.65
CA ARG A 48 9.05 2.37 -0.69
C ARG A 48 7.71 1.67 -0.88
N GLY A 49 6.87 2.14 -1.81
CA GLY A 49 5.50 1.65 -1.94
C GLY A 49 4.50 2.71 -2.40
N LEU A 50 3.23 2.52 -2.06
CA LEU A 50 2.13 3.41 -2.41
C LEU A 50 1.42 3.93 -1.16
N VAL A 51 0.85 5.12 -1.26
CA VAL A 51 -0.16 5.63 -0.33
C VAL A 51 -1.44 5.90 -1.11
N ILE A 52 -2.58 5.49 -0.56
CA ILE A 52 -3.91 5.69 -1.14
C ILE A 52 -4.77 6.41 -0.10
N PRO A 53 -4.93 7.74 -0.16
CA PRO A 53 -5.98 8.42 0.58
C PRO A 53 -7.35 7.89 0.14
N LEU A 54 -8.21 7.64 1.13
CA LEU A 54 -9.60 7.23 0.93
C LEU A 54 -10.54 8.28 1.49
N ALA A 55 -11.58 8.62 0.75
CA ALA A 55 -12.68 9.46 1.22
C ALA A 55 -14.04 8.87 0.82
N ASN A 56 -14.87 8.55 1.80
CA ASN A 56 -16.23 8.06 1.62
C ASN A 56 -17.22 9.24 1.56
N TYR A 57 -17.74 9.51 0.36
CA TYR A 57 -18.73 10.56 0.15
C TYR A 57 -20.17 10.08 0.27
N THR A 58 -20.45 8.83 0.66
CA THR A 58 -21.83 8.31 0.73
C THR A 58 -22.65 8.85 1.90
N LEU A 59 -22.03 9.58 2.84
CA LEU A 59 -22.61 10.00 4.14
C LEU A 59 -23.06 8.87 5.07
N HIS A 60 -22.79 7.62 4.70
CA HIS A 60 -23.09 6.44 5.50
C HIS A 60 -21.84 5.58 5.67
N PRO A 61 -21.59 5.02 6.87
CA PRO A 61 -20.49 4.08 7.03
C PRO A 61 -20.65 2.87 6.12
N LEU A 62 -19.57 2.52 5.41
CA LEU A 62 -19.51 1.34 4.56
C LEU A 62 -18.88 0.20 5.37
N THR A 63 -19.58 -0.93 5.51
CA THR A 63 -19.09 -2.05 6.33
C THR A 63 -18.01 -2.89 5.66
N ASN A 64 -17.95 -2.86 4.33
CA ASN A 64 -16.96 -3.61 3.56
C ASN A 64 -16.82 -3.04 2.15
N VAL A 65 -15.69 -2.38 1.88
CA VAL A 65 -15.34 -1.81 0.58
C VAL A 65 -14.17 -2.60 0.00
N HIS A 66 -14.32 -3.08 -1.23
CA HIS A 66 -13.29 -3.85 -1.92
C HIS A 66 -12.44 -2.95 -2.80
N PHE A 67 -11.13 -3.15 -2.72
CA PHE A 67 -10.14 -2.45 -3.53
C PHE A 67 -9.35 -3.45 -4.35
N SER A 68 -9.06 -3.08 -5.60
CA SER A 68 -8.15 -3.78 -6.50
C SER A 68 -7.12 -2.79 -7.01
N VAL A 69 -5.87 -2.95 -6.60
CA VAL A 69 -4.79 -1.98 -6.84
C VAL A 69 -3.71 -2.62 -7.70
N ARG A 70 -3.27 -1.92 -8.74
CA ARG A 70 -2.06 -2.26 -9.49
C ARG A 70 -0.84 -1.76 -8.74
N ALA A 71 0.15 -2.62 -8.59
CA ALA A 71 1.45 -2.27 -8.03
C ALA A 71 2.53 -2.73 -9.00
N ASP A 72 3.50 -1.85 -9.29
CA ASP A 72 4.56 -2.13 -10.26
C ASP A 72 5.67 -3.02 -9.68
N ARG A 73 5.59 -3.32 -8.38
CA ARG A 73 6.54 -4.12 -7.61
C ARG A 73 5.82 -5.03 -6.64
N ASP A 74 6.54 -6.04 -6.19
CA ASP A 74 6.05 -6.93 -5.17
C ASP A 74 5.71 -6.18 -3.89
N VAL A 75 4.47 -6.33 -3.42
CA VAL A 75 4.00 -5.79 -2.15
C VAL A 75 4.16 -6.84 -1.06
N ALA A 76 4.85 -6.47 0.02
CA ALA A 76 5.05 -7.28 1.20
C ALA A 76 3.95 -7.06 2.25
N ARG A 77 3.36 -5.86 2.30
CA ARG A 77 2.42 -5.47 3.35
C ARG A 77 1.45 -4.40 2.88
N VAL A 78 0.20 -4.52 3.29
CA VAL A 78 -0.86 -3.52 3.16
C VAL A 78 -1.33 -3.13 4.56
N GLU A 79 -1.43 -1.83 4.82
CA GLU A 79 -1.88 -1.28 6.11
C GLU A 79 -2.89 -0.16 5.89
N SER A 80 -3.97 -0.17 6.66
CA SER A 80 -4.81 1.01 6.93
C SER A 80 -4.23 1.76 8.13
N ILE A 81 -4.37 3.09 8.16
CA ILE A 81 -4.01 3.87 9.35
C ILE A 81 -4.97 3.58 10.50
N ARG A 82 -6.26 3.39 10.21
CA ARG A 82 -7.30 3.16 11.23
C ARG A 82 -7.37 1.70 11.71
N GLN A 83 -7.09 0.73 10.85
CA GLN A 83 -7.28 -0.71 11.13
C GLN A 83 -5.96 -1.48 11.24
N GLY A 84 -4.84 -0.85 10.94
CA GLY A 84 -3.54 -1.50 10.92
C GLY A 84 -3.40 -2.45 9.74
N ARG A 85 -2.74 -3.60 9.95
CA ARG A 85 -2.39 -4.52 8.87
C ARG A 85 -3.62 -5.20 8.28
N LEU A 86 -3.74 -5.14 6.95
CA LEU A 86 -4.82 -5.77 6.20
C LEU A 86 -4.34 -7.06 5.53
N HIS A 87 -5.24 -8.04 5.46
CA HIS A 87 -5.07 -9.18 4.57
C HIS A 87 -5.30 -8.75 3.13
N PHE A 88 -4.46 -9.24 2.22
CA PHE A 88 -4.62 -9.00 0.79
C PHE A 88 -4.28 -10.28 0.02
N ARG A 89 -4.81 -10.37 -1.19
CA ARG A 89 -4.53 -11.46 -2.14
C ARG A 89 -4.02 -10.88 -3.44
N ARG A 90 -3.23 -11.65 -4.18
CA ARG A 90 -2.82 -11.30 -5.54
C ARG A 90 -3.72 -12.04 -6.52
N ALA A 91 -4.29 -11.33 -7.48
CA ALA A 91 -5.13 -11.88 -8.53
C ALA A 91 -4.95 -11.06 -9.80
N GLY A 92 -4.59 -11.73 -10.91
CA GLY A 92 -4.50 -11.08 -12.23
C GLY A 92 -3.59 -9.85 -12.29
N GLY A 93 -2.41 -9.91 -11.65
CA GLY A 93 -1.47 -8.77 -11.63
C GLY A 93 -1.89 -7.61 -10.71
N ARG A 94 -2.96 -7.78 -9.92
CA ARG A 94 -3.46 -6.78 -8.98
C ARG A 94 -3.48 -7.31 -7.56
N LEU A 95 -3.50 -6.39 -6.60
CA LEU A 95 -3.64 -6.64 -5.17
C LEU A 95 -5.09 -6.36 -4.78
N ALA A 96 -5.76 -7.36 -4.22
CA ALA A 96 -7.12 -7.26 -3.74
C ALA A 96 -7.14 -7.26 -2.20
N PHE A 97 -7.82 -6.29 -1.61
CA PHE A 97 -8.08 -6.21 -0.16
C PHE A 97 -9.42 -5.55 0.08
N SER A 98 -9.92 -5.62 1.32
CA SER A 98 -11.12 -4.90 1.71
C SER A 98 -11.03 -4.39 3.15
N LEU A 99 -11.85 -3.39 3.45
CA LEU A 99 -11.97 -2.81 4.77
C LEU A 99 -13.33 -2.13 4.95
N PRO A 100 -13.89 -2.05 6.18
CA PRO A 100 -14.88 -1.04 6.49
C PRO A 100 -14.31 0.37 6.29
N LEU A 101 -15.12 1.31 5.84
CA LEU A 101 -14.72 2.70 5.65
C LEU A 101 -15.85 3.63 6.14
N GLU A 102 -15.56 4.32 7.24
CA GLU A 102 -16.52 5.26 7.84
C GLU A 102 -16.54 6.59 7.08
N SER A 103 -15.42 7.32 7.09
CA SER A 103 -15.28 8.64 6.47
C SER A 103 -14.00 8.73 5.65
N THR A 104 -12.84 8.78 6.29
CA THR A 104 -11.54 8.82 5.64
C THR A 104 -10.59 7.79 6.24
N ASP A 105 -9.62 7.37 5.43
CA ASP A 105 -8.49 6.53 5.84
C ASP A 105 -7.33 6.71 4.86
N TYR A 106 -6.17 6.16 5.20
CA TYR A 106 -5.04 6.04 4.28
C TYR A 106 -4.60 4.59 4.23
N ILE A 107 -4.51 4.04 3.03
CA ILE A 107 -3.88 2.75 2.80
C ILE A 107 -2.43 2.96 2.43
N LYS A 108 -1.53 2.23 3.08
CA LYS A 108 -0.11 2.16 2.76
C LYS A 108 0.19 0.77 2.23
N LEU A 109 0.75 0.71 1.04
CA LEU A 109 1.28 -0.52 0.45
C LEU A 109 2.79 -0.41 0.51
N TYR A 110 3.47 -1.40 1.09
CA TYR A 110 4.91 -1.44 1.19
C TYR A 110 5.47 -2.46 0.21
N TYR A 111 6.42 -2.02 -0.62
CA TYR A 111 7.15 -2.94 -1.49
C TYR A 111 8.06 -3.85 -0.68
N ASP A 112 8.24 -5.07 -1.18
CA ASP A 112 9.28 -5.97 -0.70
C ASP A 112 10.65 -5.35 -1.04
N THR A 113 11.45 -5.09 -0.01
CA THR A 113 12.80 -4.54 -0.18
C THR A 113 13.85 -5.62 -0.41
N GLY A 114 13.45 -6.90 -0.54
CA GLY A 114 14.34 -8.00 -0.91
C GLY A 114 15.44 -8.28 0.12
N PHE A 115 15.22 -7.98 1.41
CA PHE A 115 16.22 -8.20 2.45
C PHE A 115 16.36 -9.71 2.73
N GLN A 116 17.27 -10.35 2.01
CA GLN A 116 17.65 -11.74 2.24
C GLN A 116 18.60 -11.82 3.44
N ILE A 117 18.14 -12.40 4.55
CA ILE A 117 19.03 -12.77 5.67
C ILE A 117 19.91 -13.93 5.19
N ARG A 118 21.16 -13.63 4.79
CA ARG A 118 22.18 -14.66 4.59
C ARG A 118 22.66 -15.12 5.97
N ILE A 119 22.04 -16.16 6.51
CA ILE A 119 22.59 -16.85 7.68
C ILE A 119 23.79 -17.67 7.18
N ALA A 120 25.00 -17.13 7.37
CA ALA A 120 26.21 -17.91 7.20
C ALA A 120 26.22 -19.04 8.24
N ARG A 121 26.00 -20.28 7.80
CA ARG A 121 26.32 -21.45 8.63
C ARG A 121 27.83 -21.48 8.79
N ARG A 122 28.32 -21.13 9.98
CA ARG A 122 29.72 -21.34 10.35
C ARG A 122 29.92 -22.85 10.46
N GLY A 123 30.43 -23.45 9.38
CA GLY A 123 30.89 -24.84 9.38
C GLY A 123 31.98 -24.99 10.43
N ASN A 124 31.69 -25.82 11.42
CA ASN A 124 32.62 -26.21 12.45
C ASN A 124 33.42 -27.40 11.92
N ASP A 125 34.50 -27.16 11.19
CA ASP A 125 35.50 -28.18 10.84
C ASP A 125 36.80 -27.52 10.36
N ALA A 126 37.77 -27.38 11.27
CA ALA A 126 39.17 -27.79 11.11
C ALA A 126 40.08 -27.04 12.12
N PRO A 127 40.96 -27.76 12.84
CA PRO A 127 41.92 -27.18 13.78
C PRO A 127 43.16 -26.70 13.02
N PHE A 128 43.84 -25.65 13.47
CA PHE A 128 45.31 -25.63 13.41
C PHE A 128 45.89 -24.59 14.37
N ALA A 129 46.96 -25.04 15.02
CA ALA A 129 47.79 -24.36 15.99
C ALA A 129 48.54 -23.16 15.41
N GLY A 130 49.05 -22.29 16.29
CA GLY A 130 50.14 -21.39 15.93
C GLY A 130 50.04 -20.01 16.56
N SER A 131 50.78 -19.83 17.64
CA SER A 131 51.12 -18.57 18.30
C SER A 131 51.64 -17.48 17.34
N ALA A 132 51.20 -16.23 17.54
CA ALA A 132 52.06 -15.05 17.68
C ALA A 132 51.21 -13.77 17.85
N GLN A 133 51.36 -13.11 18.99
CA GLN A 133 51.07 -11.68 19.14
C GLN A 133 52.31 -10.91 18.65
N PRO A 134 52.18 -9.69 18.07
CA PRO A 134 52.22 -8.53 18.98
C PRO A 134 51.47 -7.26 18.52
N ALA A 135 51.42 -6.35 19.50
CA ALA A 135 51.43 -4.88 19.40
C ALA A 135 50.15 -4.14 18.96
N ARG A 136 49.42 -3.69 19.99
CA ARG A 136 48.59 -2.48 19.95
C ARG A 136 49.40 -1.28 19.47
N LYS A 137 48.85 -0.50 18.55
CA LYS A 137 49.09 0.95 18.49
C LYS A 137 47.76 1.69 18.47
N SER A 138 47.58 2.48 19.53
CA SER A 138 46.60 3.54 19.68
C SER A 138 46.90 4.66 18.68
N ALA A 139 45.87 5.19 18.04
CA ALA A 139 45.89 6.54 17.50
C ALA A 139 44.47 7.12 17.53
N ILE A 140 44.26 7.98 18.52
CA ILE A 140 43.20 8.98 18.61
C ILE A 140 43.64 10.19 17.77
N SER A 141 42.74 10.73 16.93
CA SER A 141 42.71 12.14 16.47
C SER A 141 41.43 12.31 15.63
N ARG A 142 40.37 13.01 16.08
CA ARG A 142 40.04 14.44 15.76
C ARG A 142 40.53 14.82 14.35
N TRP A 143 39.69 15.20 13.39
CA TRP A 143 38.56 16.13 13.39
C TRP A 143 37.44 15.65 12.46
#